data_AF-A0AAV8T330-F1
#
_entry.id   AF-A0AAV8T330-F1
#
_cell.length_a   1.000
_cell.length_b   1.000
_cell.length_c   1.000
_cell.angle_alpha   90.00
_cell.angle_beta   90.00
_cell.angle_gamma   90.00
#
_symmetry.space_group_name_H-M   'P 1'
#
loop_
_entity.id
_entity.type
_entity.pdbx_description
1 polymer ?
#
loop_
_entity_poly.entity_id
_entity_poly.type
_entity_poly.pdbx_seq_one_letter_code
_entity_poly.pdbx_strand_id
1 'polypeptide(L)'
;MEMSNEFDRLLFFEHARKAAEAAYANNPLDSDNLTRWGGSLLELAQFQSVPDSKKMIAEGISKLEEALVIDAKKHETIWCLGNAHTSLAFLTPDQDG
;
A
#
# COMPACT_ATOMS: atom_id res chain seq x y z
N MET A 1 9.61 25.55 2.78
CA MET A 1 10.30 24.33 3.27
C MET A 1 9.30 23.17 3.29
N GLU A 2 8.63 22.88 2.16
CA GLU A 2 7.66 21.77 2.07
C GLU A 2 8.25 20.54 1.36
N MET A 3 9.12 20.75 0.36
CA MET A 3 9.84 19.68 -0.34
C MET A 3 10.67 18.77 0.58
N SER A 4 11.18 19.29 1.70
CA SER A 4 11.93 18.48 2.67
C SER A 4 11.03 17.46 3.38
N ASN A 5 9.79 17.83 3.70
CA ASN A 5 8.85 16.96 4.41
C ASN A 5 8.29 15.85 3.51
N GLU A 6 8.09 16.11 2.22
CA GLU A 6 7.64 15.09 1.26
C GLU A 6 8.72 14.05 1.00
N PHE A 7 9.98 14.47 0.92
CA PHE A 7 11.12 13.56 0.76
C PHE A 7 11.32 12.69 2.01
N ASP A 8 11.24 13.27 3.21
CA ASP A 8 11.32 12.53 4.46
C ASP A 8 10.17 11.52 4.60
N ARG A 9 8.97 11.89 4.15
CA ARG A 9 7.80 11.02 4.12
C ARG A 9 7.97 9.85 3.15
N LEU A 10 8.47 10.12 1.94
CA LEU A 10 8.83 9.10 0.96
C LEU A 10 9.86 8.11 1.52
N LEU A 11 10.91 8.63 2.15
CA LEU A 11 11.96 7.80 2.76
C LEU A 11 11.39 6.95 3.89
N PHE A 12 10.50 7.51 4.71
CA PHE A 12 9.81 6.80 5.78
C PHE A 12 8.99 5.62 5.23
N PHE A 13 8.21 5.83 4.17
CA PHE A 13 7.39 4.76 3.58
C PHE A 13 8.21 3.72 2.82
N GLU A 14 9.30 4.10 2.16
CA GLU A 14 10.22 3.13 1.56
C GLU A 14 10.91 2.27 2.64
N HIS A 15 11.31 2.89 3.74
CA HIS A 15 11.88 2.16 4.87
C HIS A 15 10.84 1.21 5.50
N ALA A 16 9.59 1.66 5.65
CA ALA A 16 8.49 0.84 6.12
C ALA A 16 8.20 -0.34 5.17
N ARG A 17 8.22 -0.12 3.85
CA ARG A 17 8.09 -1.19 2.84
C ARG A 17 9.19 -2.24 2.98
N LYS A 18 10.45 -1.82 3.05
CA LYS A 18 11.59 -2.75 3.19
C LYS A 18 11.60 -3.48 4.53
N ALA A 19 11.25 -2.78 5.61
CA ALA A 19 11.12 -3.40 6.93
C ALA A 19 10.00 -4.44 6.91
N ALA A 20 8.88 -4.14 6.26
CA ALA A 20 7.77 -5.06 6.15
C ALA A 20 8.10 -6.27 5.26
N GLU A 21 8.83 -6.07 4.16
CA GLU A 21 9.33 -7.14 3.30
C GLU A 21 10.28 -8.08 4.08
N ALA A 22 11.20 -7.52 4.87
CA ALA A 22 12.08 -8.31 5.73
C ALA A 22 11.31 -9.05 6.84
N ALA A 23 10.32 -8.40 7.47
CA ALA A 23 9.47 -9.03 8.46
C ALA A 23 8.62 -10.15 7.86
N TYR A 24 8.11 -9.98 6.63
CA TYR A 24 7.36 -10.98 5.91
C TYR A 24 8.20 -12.23 5.60
N ALA A 25 9.47 -12.06 5.24
CA ALA A 25 10.39 -13.19 5.06
C ALA A 25 10.62 -14.01 6.34
N ASN A 26 10.50 -13.38 7.51
CA ASN A 26 10.63 -14.05 8.81
C ASN A 26 9.29 -14.62 9.30
N ASN A 27 8.20 -13.89 9.10
CA ASN A 27 6.85 -14.27 9.50
C ASN A 27 5.82 -13.82 8.44
N PRO A 28 5.48 -14.69 7.48
CA PRO A 28 4.51 -14.35 6.43
C PRO A 28 3.06 -14.33 6.94
N LEU A 29 2.81 -14.75 8.19
CA LEU A 29 1.48 -14.78 8.81
C LEU A 29 1.22 -13.57 9.70
N ASP A 30 2.04 -12.53 9.62
CA ASP A 30 1.85 -11.29 10.37
C ASP A 30 0.91 -10.33 9.61
N SER A 31 -0.36 -10.30 10.02
CA SER A 31 -1.38 -9.44 9.42
C SER A 31 -1.13 -7.95 9.68
N ASP A 32 -0.49 -7.57 10.80
CA ASP A 32 -0.10 -6.18 11.10
C ASP A 32 0.97 -5.72 10.12
N ASN A 33 1.97 -6.57 9.91
CA ASN A 33 3.05 -6.28 8.99
C ASN A 33 2.55 -6.14 7.54
N LEU A 34 1.72 -7.07 7.09
CA LEU A 34 1.10 -7.02 5.75
C LEU A 34 0.23 -5.77 5.56
N THR A 35 -0.51 -5.37 6.60
CA THR A 35 -1.33 -4.15 6.57
C THR A 35 -0.45 -2.89 6.42
N ARG A 36 0.65 -2.82 7.18
CA ARG A 36 1.63 -1.73 7.05
C ARG A 36 2.32 -1.72 5.70
N TRP A 37 2.62 -2.89 5.14
CA TRP A 37 3.22 -3.02 3.81
C TRP A 37 2.27 -2.44 2.75
N GLY A 38 1.01 -2.88 2.72
CA GLY A 38 0.01 -2.38 1.79
C GLY A 38 -0.22 -0.87 1.93
N GLY A 39 -0.34 -0.37 3.16
CA GLY A 39 -0.45 1.07 3.45
C GLY A 39 0.74 1.89 2.95
N SER A 40 1.97 1.38 3.13
CA SER A 40 3.18 2.05 2.67
C SER A 40 3.25 2.10 1.14
N LEU A 41 2.84 1.03 0.45
CA LEU A 41 2.76 0.99 -1.02
C LEU A 41 1.75 2.00 -1.57
N LEU A 42 0.60 2.17 -0.91
CA LEU A 42 -0.42 3.16 -1.27
C LEU A 42 0.11 4.59 -1.20
N GLU A 43 0.86 4.90 -0.13
CA GLU A 43 1.47 6.21 0.04
C GLU A 43 2.59 6.46 -0.97
N LEU A 44 3.45 5.47 -1.22
CA LEU A 44 4.49 5.55 -2.24
C LEU A 44 3.92 5.71 -3.65
N ALA A 45 2.79 5.05 -3.95
CA ALA A 45 2.14 5.13 -5.25
C ALA A 45 1.72 6.56 -5.63
N GLN A 46 1.42 7.43 -4.66
CA GLN A 46 1.04 8.83 -4.93
C GLN A 46 2.17 9.65 -5.56
N PHE A 47 3.43 9.24 -5.39
CA PHE A 47 4.60 9.95 -5.90
C PHE A 47 5.18 9.33 -7.18
N GLN A 48 4.62 8.20 -7.63
CA GLN A 48 5.09 7.50 -8.82
C GLN A 48 4.32 7.91 -10.07
N SER A 49 4.80 7.45 -11.23
CA SER A 49 4.08 7.61 -12.49
C SER A 49 2.77 6.80 -12.46
N VAL A 50 1.70 7.26 -13.12
CA VAL A 50 0.40 6.56 -13.18
C VAL A 50 0.52 5.03 -13.41
N PRO A 51 1.29 4.51 -14.38
CA PRO A 51 1.42 3.06 -14.56
C PRO A 51 2.13 2.36 -13.39
N ASP A 52 3.10 3.01 -12.76
CA ASP A 52 3.81 2.45 -11.59
C ASP A 52 2.94 2.54 -10.33
N SER A 53 2.23 3.64 -10.12
CA SER A 53 1.23 3.81 -9.07
C SER A 53 0.20 2.68 -9.10
N LYS A 54 -0.33 2.36 -10.30
CA LYS A 54 -1.27 1.23 -10.46
C LYS A 54 -0.67 -0.10 -10.04
N LYS A 55 0.58 -0.38 -10.43
CA LYS A 55 1.29 -1.61 -10.03
C LYS A 55 1.51 -1.68 -8.53
N MET A 56 1.95 -0.58 -7.92
CA MET A 56 2.19 -0.52 -6.46
C MET A 56 0.88 -0.66 -5.68
N ILE A 57 -0.21 -0.04 -6.14
CA ILE A 57 -1.53 -0.20 -5.52
C ILE A 57 -2.03 -1.64 -5.66
N ALA A 58 -1.88 -2.26 -6.84
CA ALA A 58 -2.24 -3.67 -7.03
C ALA A 58 -1.44 -4.61 -6.13
N GLU A 59 -0.14 -4.36 -5.96
CA GLU A 59 0.71 -5.09 -5.03
C GLU A 59 0.25 -4.88 -3.58
N GLY A 60 -0.06 -3.64 -3.19
CA GLY A 60 -0.59 -3.31 -1.88
C GLY A 60 -1.93 -4.00 -1.59
N ILE A 61 -2.83 -4.06 -2.57
CA ILE A 61 -4.10 -4.79 -2.51
C ILE A 61 -3.83 -6.26 -2.22
N SER A 62 -2.94 -6.91 -2.99
CA SER A 62 -2.59 -8.32 -2.77
C SER A 62 -2.09 -8.57 -1.34
N LYS A 63 -1.27 -7.68 -0.79
CA LYS A 63 -0.77 -7.83 0.60
C LYS A 63 -1.86 -7.61 1.64
N LEU A 64 -2.78 -6.68 1.40
CA LEU A 64 -3.93 -6.45 2.28
C LEU A 64 -4.92 -7.63 2.23
N GLU A 65 -5.14 -8.23 1.06
CA GLU A 65 -5.94 -9.46 0.93
C GLU A 65 -5.31 -10.62 1.69
N GLU A 66 -3.98 -10.81 1.59
CA GLU A 66 -3.25 -11.80 2.39
C GLU A 66 -3.44 -11.55 3.90
N ALA A 67 -3.40 -10.29 4.35
CA ALA A 67 -3.67 -9.93 5.73
C ALA A 67 -5.11 -10.27 6.17
N LEU A 68 -6.10 -10.10 5.29
CA LEU A 68 -7.50 -10.44 5.56
C LEU A 68 -7.75 -11.95 5.59
N VAL A 69 -6.96 -12.74 4.84
CA VAL A 69 -7.01 -14.20 4.94
C VAL A 69 -6.56 -14.67 6.32
N ILE A 70 -5.58 -13.98 6.91
CA ILE A 70 -5.08 -14.26 8.27
C ILE A 70 -6.04 -13.72 9.33
N ASP A 71 -6.44 -12.45 9.20
CA ASP A 71 -7.35 -11.76 10.12
C ASP A 71 -8.42 -10.97 9.36
N ALA A 72 -9.52 -11.65 9.07
CA ALA A 72 -10.66 -11.09 8.34
C ALA A 72 -11.42 -9.99 9.10
N LYS A 73 -11.16 -9.79 10.41
CA LYS A 73 -11.85 -8.79 11.23
C LYS A 73 -11.03 -7.52 11.45
N LYS A 74 -9.91 -7.39 10.73
CA LYS A 74 -9.02 -6.25 10.85
C LYS A 74 -9.58 -5.04 10.11
N HIS A 75 -10.25 -4.18 10.87
CA HIS A 75 -10.87 -2.95 10.36
C HIS A 75 -9.88 -2.05 9.61
N GLU A 76 -8.64 -1.95 10.07
CA GLU A 76 -7.59 -1.16 9.42
C GLU A 76 -7.25 -1.70 8.02
N THR A 77 -7.10 -3.01 7.87
CA THR A 77 -6.84 -3.66 6.59
C THR A 77 -7.97 -3.45 5.61
N ILE A 78 -9.22 -3.59 6.07
CA ILE A 78 -10.42 -3.33 5.25
C ILE A 78 -10.47 -1.87 4.80
N TRP A 79 -10.18 -0.93 5.70
CA TRP A 79 -10.14 0.49 5.37
C TRP A 79 -9.03 0.81 4.34
N CYS A 80 -7.83 0.28 4.53
CA CYS A 80 -6.73 0.40 3.57
C CYS A 80 -7.09 -0.20 2.21
N LEU A 81 -7.76 -1.35 2.18
CA LEU A 81 -8.20 -2.00 0.94
C LEU A 81 -9.21 -1.12 0.17
N GLY A 82 -10.19 -0.54 0.88
CA GLY A 82 -11.14 0.40 0.30
C GLY A 82 -10.46 1.65 -0.28
N ASN A 83 -9.49 2.22 0.45
CA ASN A 83 -8.68 3.33 -0.04
C ASN A 83 -7.88 2.93 -1.28
N ALA A 84 -7.32 1.71 -1.30
CA ALA A 84 -6.57 1.21 -2.44
C ALA A 84 -7.39 1.13 -3.71
N HIS A 85 -8.59 0.54 -3.63
CA HIS A 85 -9.51 0.48 -4.76
C HIS A 85 -9.96 1.87 -5.22
N THR A 86 -10.22 2.78 -4.28
CA THR A 86 -10.59 4.17 -4.60
C THR A 86 -9.46 4.87 -5.36
N SER A 87 -8.22 4.78 -4.88
CA SER A 87 -7.04 5.35 -5.56
C SER A 87 -6.81 4.72 -6.93
N LEU A 88 -6.99 3.39 -7.06
CA LEU A 88 -6.87 2.69 -8.33
C LEU A 88 -7.94 3.13 -9.34
N ALA A 89 -9.17 3.38 -8.88
CA ALA A 89 -10.25 3.89 -9.70
C ALA A 89 -9.92 5.31 -10.19
N PHE A 90 -9.41 6.20 -9.34
CA PHE A 90 -8.97 7.54 -9.77
C PHE A 90 -7.86 7.50 -10.83
N LEU A 91 -6.97 6.52 -10.78
CA LEU A 91 -5.89 6.35 -11.75
C LEU A 91 -6.34 5.67 -13.05
N THR A 92 -7.50 5.02 -13.03
CA THR A 92 -8.08 4.34 -14.19
C THR A 92 -9.15 5.25 -14.77
N PRO A 93 -8.83 6.09 -15.76
CA PRO A 93 -9.86 6.90 -16.39
C PRO A 93 -10.95 5.96 -16.88
N ASP A 94 -12.20 6.29 -16.55
CA ASP A 94 -13.36 5.62 -17.12
C ASP A 94 -13.16 5.60 -18.63
N GLN A 95 -13.11 4.41 -19.20
CA GLN A 95 -13.26 4.27 -20.65
C GLN A 95 -14.75 4.44 -20.96
N ASP A 96 -15.27 5.63 -20.66
CA ASP A 96 -16.56 6.08 -21.16
C ASP A 96 -16.32 6.60 -22.60
N GLY A 97 -16.68 5.77 -23.58
CA GLY A 97 -17.02 6.20 -24.95
C GLY A 97 -15.94 6.09 -26.01
#